data_AF-A0A147BKA7-F1
#
_entry.id   AF-A0A147BKA7-F1
#
_cell.length_a   1.000
_cell.length_b   1.000
_cell.length_c   1.000
_cell.angle_alpha   90.00
_cell.angle_beta   90.00
_cell.angle_gamma   90.00
#
_symmetry.space_group_name_H-M   'P 1'
#
loop_
_entity.id
_entity.type
_entity.pdbx_description
1 polymer ?
#
loop_
_entity_poly.entity_id
_entity_poly.type
_entity_poly.pdbx_seq_one_letter_code
_entity_poly.pdbx_strand_id
1 'polypeptide(L)'
;LRDHEHPFILAFIQTKLSPHLPSFLVSSCGGEPSRLYRFQKEVADGLHFVTSRFSLDYLSVVSKNTLKREFLLSIFPAPLYRSVACSESRNVVKRAKRICMPASVKTFSFKLHCNILPPKAWLKEKCEDVLWAVECRLCKQLETIKDVFIFCWDAIRSWDFLQRTLKNEFSITPSGIRCLKVTKDDCVPYDMFFILGLCNI
;
A
#
# COMPACT_ATOMS: atom_id res chain seq x y z
N LEU A 1 -1.29 30.43 -5.92
CA LEU A 1 -0.10 31.01 -6.59
C LEU A 1 -0.40 32.40 -7.14
N ARG A 2 -1.48 32.63 -7.91
CA ARG A 2 -1.91 33.98 -8.32
C ARG A 2 -2.50 34.84 -7.20
N ASP A 3 -3.10 34.24 -6.17
CA ASP A 3 -3.84 34.97 -5.13
C ASP A 3 -3.06 35.18 -3.82
N HIS A 4 -1.73 35.05 -3.82
CA HIS A 4 -0.93 35.31 -2.62
C HIS A 4 -0.42 36.74 -2.60
N GLU A 5 -0.98 37.57 -1.73
CA GLU A 5 -0.56 38.98 -1.59
C GLU A 5 0.63 39.17 -0.65
N HIS A 6 0.99 38.16 0.15
CA HIS A 6 2.02 38.32 1.16
C HIS A 6 3.41 38.45 0.50
N PRO A 7 4.14 39.57 0.71
CA PRO A 7 5.40 39.87 0.00
C PRO A 7 6.47 38.79 0.18
N PHE A 8 6.56 38.21 1.37
CA PHE A 8 7.48 37.11 1.66
C PHE A 8 7.23 35.86 0.80
N ILE A 9 5.97 35.48 0.59
CA ILE A 9 5.62 34.28 -0.17
C ILE A 9 5.95 34.50 -1.66
N LEU A 10 5.67 35.71 -2.17
CA LEU A 10 6.02 36.08 -3.54
C LEU A 10 7.54 36.08 -3.77
N ALA A 11 8.30 36.71 -2.87
CA ALA A 11 9.77 36.71 -2.95
C ALA A 11 10.34 35.27 -2.89
N PHE A 12 9.77 34.43 -2.03
CA PHE A 12 10.13 33.01 -1.93
C PHE A 12 9.88 32.26 -3.24
N ILE A 13 8.70 32.42 -3.85
CA ILE A 13 8.35 31.77 -5.12
C ILE A 13 9.28 32.24 -6.25
N GLN A 14 9.48 33.55 -6.38
CA GLN A 14 10.27 34.16 -7.45
C GLN A 14 11.76 33.82 -7.37
N THR A 15 12.32 33.71 -6.17
CA THR A 15 13.77 33.48 -6.00
C THR A 15 14.15 32.01 -5.83
N LYS A 16 13.28 31.17 -5.24
CA LYS A 16 13.62 29.77 -4.92
C LYS A 16 12.94 28.74 -5.82
N LEU A 17 11.68 28.95 -6.19
CA LEU A 17 10.92 27.97 -6.98
C LEU A 17 10.97 28.24 -8.48
N SER A 18 10.98 29.51 -8.89
CA SER A 18 10.99 29.89 -10.31
C SER A 18 12.11 29.27 -11.14
N PRO A 19 13.37 29.15 -10.66
CA PRO A 19 14.44 28.53 -11.45
C PRO A 19 14.20 27.04 -11.77
N HIS A 20 13.41 26.35 -10.95
CA HIS A 20 13.15 24.91 -11.08
C HIS A 20 11.84 24.60 -11.82
N LEU A 21 11.00 25.61 -12.06
CA LEU A 21 9.68 25.49 -12.69
C LEU A 21 9.45 26.61 -13.73
N PRO A 22 10.33 26.77 -14.73
CA PRO A 22 10.27 27.88 -15.68
C PRO A 22 9.02 27.88 -16.55
N SER A 23 8.39 26.71 -16.74
CA SER A 23 7.13 26.57 -17.49
C SER A 23 5.89 27.02 -16.72
N PHE A 24 5.99 27.18 -15.40
CA PHE A 24 4.88 27.55 -14.51
C PHE A 24 5.06 28.95 -13.90
N LEU A 25 6.30 29.38 -13.71
CA LEU A 25 6.66 30.62 -13.02
C LEU A 25 7.64 31.43 -13.86
N VAL A 26 7.21 32.65 -14.19
CA VAL A 26 8.06 33.65 -14.82
C VAL A 26 8.54 34.59 -13.72
N SER A 27 9.85 34.66 -13.51
CA SER A 27 10.48 35.59 -12.57
C SER A 27 11.40 36.55 -13.32
N SER A 28 11.24 37.84 -13.05
CA SER A 28 12.16 38.90 -13.49
C SER A 28 13.41 38.99 -12.61
N CYS A 29 13.39 38.34 -11.44
CA CYS A 29 14.49 38.28 -10.47
C CYS A 29 15.17 36.92 -10.59
N GLY A 30 15.99 36.75 -11.63
CA GLY A 30 16.70 35.51 -11.92
C GLY A 30 18.04 35.43 -11.17
N GLY A 31 18.26 34.35 -10.43
CA GLY A 31 19.55 33.99 -9.85
C GLY A 31 19.86 32.51 -10.10
N GLU A 32 21.10 32.08 -9.83
CA GLU A 32 21.50 30.67 -9.97
C GLU A 32 20.58 29.74 -9.17
N PRO A 33 20.19 28.57 -9.73
CA PRO A 33 19.26 27.65 -9.09
C PRO A 33 19.82 27.14 -7.76
N SER A 34 19.33 27.71 -6.66
CA SER A 34 19.71 27.23 -5.33
C SER A 34 19.10 25.84 -5.08
N ARG A 35 19.82 24.99 -4.34
CA ARG A 35 19.38 23.64 -3.98
C ARG A 35 18.05 23.67 -3.24
N LEU A 36 17.07 22.88 -3.71
CA LEU A 36 15.77 22.75 -3.07
C LEU A 36 15.87 21.85 -1.82
N TYR A 37 15.19 22.24 -0.75
CA TYR A 37 15.12 21.46 0.49
C TYR A 37 13.68 21.23 0.94
N ARG A 38 13.43 20.03 1.49
CA ARG A 38 12.17 19.63 2.15
C ARG A 38 10.95 19.97 1.29
N PHE A 39 10.03 20.78 1.81
CA PHE A 39 8.81 21.22 1.15
C PHE A 39 9.03 21.80 -0.26
N GLN A 40 10.11 22.56 -0.49
CA GLN A 40 10.38 23.13 -1.82
C GLN A 40 10.63 22.04 -2.86
N LYS A 41 11.37 21.00 -2.46
CA LYS A 41 11.66 19.86 -3.31
C LYS A 41 10.37 19.07 -3.56
N GLU A 42 9.54 18.85 -2.54
CA GLU A 42 8.25 18.17 -2.69
C GLU A 42 7.32 18.89 -3.67
N VAL A 43 7.25 20.23 -3.61
CA VAL A 43 6.44 21.03 -4.54
C VAL A 43 6.98 20.92 -5.97
N ALA A 44 8.30 21.06 -6.16
CA ALA A 44 8.91 20.97 -7.49
C ALA A 44 8.76 19.56 -8.08
N ASP A 45 9.11 18.52 -7.31
CA ASP A 45 9.00 17.11 -7.71
C ASP A 45 7.53 16.74 -8.00
N GLY A 46 6.60 17.22 -7.16
CA GLY A 46 5.17 17.00 -7.35
C GLY A 46 4.65 17.64 -8.64
N LEU A 47 5.08 18.88 -8.94
CA LEU A 47 4.71 19.55 -10.19
C LEU A 47 5.30 18.85 -11.41
N HIS A 48 6.59 18.49 -11.38
CA HIS A 48 7.23 17.71 -12.46
C HIS A 48 6.55 16.35 -12.67
N PHE A 49 6.14 15.70 -11.58
CA PHE A 49 5.42 14.42 -11.63
C PHE A 49 4.05 14.55 -12.31
N VAL A 50 3.35 15.67 -12.11
CA VAL A 50 2.06 15.93 -12.76
C VAL A 50 2.24 16.36 -14.21
N THR A 51 3.17 17.29 -14.50
CA THR A 51 3.39 17.83 -15.85
C THR A 51 4.01 16.82 -16.81
N SER A 52 4.72 15.81 -16.30
CA SER A 52 5.17 14.67 -17.12
C SER A 52 4.02 13.78 -17.63
N ARG A 53 2.81 13.90 -17.07
CA ARG A 53 1.64 13.06 -17.43
C ARG A 53 0.52 13.84 -18.08
N PHE A 54 0.37 15.12 -17.72
CA PHE A 54 -0.74 15.97 -18.16
C PHE A 54 -0.18 17.26 -18.74
N SER A 55 -0.74 17.71 -19.87
CA SER A 55 -0.40 19.02 -20.44
C SER A 55 -0.93 20.15 -19.56
N LEU A 56 -0.26 21.31 -19.61
CA LEU A 56 -0.68 22.50 -18.87
C LEU A 56 -2.07 22.97 -19.29
N ASP A 57 -2.36 22.91 -20.59
CA ASP A 57 -3.67 23.24 -21.15
C ASP A 57 -4.78 22.38 -20.54
N TYR A 58 -4.53 21.07 -20.39
CA TYR A 58 -5.46 20.16 -19.75
C TYR A 58 -5.66 20.49 -18.26
N LEU A 59 -4.56 20.75 -17.53
CA LEU A 59 -4.61 21.08 -16.10
C LEU A 59 -5.37 22.39 -15.81
N SER A 60 -5.38 23.32 -16.77
CA SER A 60 -6.08 24.60 -16.62
C SER A 60 -7.61 24.50 -16.69
N VAL A 61 -8.15 23.47 -17.36
CA VAL A 61 -9.59 23.32 -17.63
C VAL A 61 -10.22 22.17 -16.84
N VAL A 62 -9.42 21.15 -16.49
CA VAL A 62 -9.94 19.93 -15.87
C VAL A 62 -10.49 20.16 -14.45
N SER A 63 -11.63 19.56 -14.14
CA SER A 63 -12.15 19.56 -12.78
C SER A 63 -11.28 18.70 -11.85
N LYS A 64 -11.22 19.05 -10.56
CA LYS A 64 -10.47 18.29 -9.54
C LYS A 64 -10.88 16.80 -9.48
N ASN A 65 -12.17 16.49 -9.65
CA ASN A 65 -12.67 15.12 -9.60
C ASN A 65 -12.22 14.30 -10.81
N THR A 66 -12.28 14.90 -12.00
CA THR A 66 -11.80 14.28 -13.24
C THR A 66 -10.29 14.05 -13.16
N LEU A 67 -9.52 15.08 -12.78
CA LEU A 67 -8.08 14.98 -12.64
C LEU A 67 -7.68 13.87 -11.66
N LYS A 68 -8.33 13.79 -10.50
CA LYS A 68 -8.08 12.72 -9.52
C LYS A 68 -8.27 11.33 -10.13
N ARG A 69 -9.35 11.12 -10.88
CA ARG A 69 -9.63 9.83 -11.52
C ARG A 69 -8.57 9.48 -12.57
N GLU A 70 -8.29 10.40 -13.49
CA GLU A 70 -7.31 10.16 -14.56
C GLU A 70 -5.89 10.00 -14.01
N PHE A 71 -5.54 10.75 -12.97
CA PHE A 71 -4.28 10.62 -12.25
C PHE A 71 -4.12 9.23 -11.62
N LEU A 72 -5.17 8.71 -10.96
CA LEU A 72 -5.16 7.35 -10.41
C LEU A 72 -5.01 6.28 -11.49
N LEU A 73 -5.67 6.45 -12.64
CA LEU A 73 -5.54 5.52 -13.78
C LEU A 73 -4.16 5.57 -14.44
N SER A 74 -3.49 6.73 -14.41
CA SER A 74 -2.13 6.89 -14.93
C SER A 74 -1.06 6.24 -14.04
N ILE A 75 -1.26 6.27 -12.72
CA ILE A 75 -0.28 5.73 -11.75
C ILE A 75 -0.49 4.24 -11.53
N PHE A 76 -1.74 3.81 -11.45
CA PHE A 76 -2.07 2.43 -11.15
C PHE A 76 -2.61 1.74 -12.40
N PRO A 77 -2.00 0.63 -12.84
CA PRO A 77 -2.56 -0.14 -13.94
C PRO A 77 -3.99 -0.55 -13.61
N ALA A 78 -4.83 -0.66 -14.63
CA ALA A 78 -6.18 -1.17 -14.46
C ALA A 78 -6.13 -2.49 -13.68
N PRO A 79 -6.81 -2.61 -12.54
CA PRO A 79 -6.73 -3.81 -11.73
C PRO A 79 -7.08 -5.04 -12.57
N LEU A 80 -6.32 -6.13 -12.46
CA LEU A 80 -6.46 -7.31 -13.34
C LEU A 80 -7.89 -7.88 -13.37
N TYR A 81 -8.64 -7.76 -12.26
CA TYR A 81 -10.05 -8.17 -12.18
C TYR A 81 -11.02 -7.29 -12.99
N ARG A 82 -10.62 -6.07 -13.38
CA ARG A 82 -11.37 -5.17 -14.27
C ARG A 82 -11.01 -5.37 -15.74
N SER A 83 -9.83 -5.92 -16.04
CA SER A 83 -9.43 -6.25 -17.41
C SER A 83 -10.35 -7.33 -18.00
N VAL A 84 -11.11 -6.98 -19.04
CA VAL A 84 -12.03 -7.90 -19.73
C VAL A 84 -11.24 -8.93 -20.55
N ALA A 85 -9.98 -8.62 -20.88
CA ALA A 85 -9.10 -9.51 -21.63
C ALA A 85 -8.79 -10.84 -20.89
N CYS A 86 -8.96 -10.89 -19.56
CA CYS A 86 -8.57 -12.04 -18.75
C CYS A 86 -9.72 -13.01 -18.42
N SER A 87 -10.97 -12.76 -18.84
CA SER A 87 -12.05 -13.74 -18.68
C SER A 87 -13.28 -13.49 -19.54
N GLU A 88 -13.98 -14.56 -19.93
CA GLU A 88 -15.28 -14.56 -20.60
C GLU A 88 -16.44 -13.96 -19.78
N SER A 89 -16.27 -13.77 -18.46
CA SER A 89 -17.35 -13.29 -17.60
C SER A 89 -17.38 -11.76 -17.48
N ARG A 90 -18.52 -11.14 -17.86
CA ARG A 90 -18.79 -9.70 -17.64
C ARG A 90 -18.86 -9.31 -16.16
N ASN A 91 -19.06 -10.28 -15.27
CA ASN A 91 -19.23 -10.05 -13.84
C ASN A 91 -17.87 -9.89 -13.13
N VAL A 92 -17.58 -8.66 -12.67
CA VAL A 92 -16.35 -8.29 -11.96
C VAL A 92 -16.12 -9.13 -10.70
N VAL A 93 -17.20 -9.48 -9.98
CA VAL A 93 -17.13 -10.29 -8.77
C VAL A 93 -16.71 -11.72 -9.10
N LYS A 94 -17.26 -12.32 -10.17
CA LYS A 94 -16.82 -13.65 -10.64
C LYS A 94 -15.36 -13.64 -11.11
N ARG A 95 -14.88 -12.54 -11.69
CA ARG A 95 -13.47 -12.38 -12.07
C ARG A 95 -12.54 -12.30 -10.89
N ALA A 96 -12.83 -11.41 -9.94
CA ALA A 96 -12.07 -11.30 -8.70
C ALA A 96 -12.01 -12.64 -7.96
N LYS A 97 -13.10 -13.43 -8.00
CA LYS A 97 -13.19 -14.76 -7.42
C LYS A 97 -12.27 -15.81 -8.04
N ARG A 98 -11.96 -15.68 -9.33
CA ARG A 98 -11.12 -16.63 -10.10
C ARG A 98 -9.64 -16.26 -10.10
N ILE A 99 -9.25 -15.11 -9.56
CA ILE A 99 -7.84 -14.75 -9.43
C ILE A 99 -7.26 -15.58 -8.28
N CYS A 100 -6.74 -16.75 -8.62
CA CYS A 100 -5.84 -17.48 -7.72
C CYS A 100 -4.60 -16.63 -7.52
N MET A 101 -4.30 -16.29 -6.27
CA MET A 101 -3.09 -15.54 -5.97
C MET A 101 -1.89 -16.47 -6.12
N PRO A 102 -0.83 -16.07 -6.83
CA PRO A 102 0.40 -16.85 -6.88
C PRO A 102 0.92 -17.14 -5.47
N ALA A 103 1.49 -18.34 -5.26
CA ALA A 103 2.07 -18.71 -3.96
C ALA A 103 3.17 -17.73 -3.49
N SER A 104 3.87 -17.09 -4.44
CA SER A 104 4.85 -16.04 -4.17
C SER A 104 4.22 -14.79 -3.52
N VAL A 105 3.03 -14.38 -3.98
CA VAL A 105 2.29 -13.24 -3.40
C VAL A 105 1.83 -13.56 -1.99
N LYS A 106 1.28 -14.76 -1.75
CA LYS A 106 0.91 -15.22 -0.40
C LYS A 106 2.10 -15.26 0.54
N THR A 107 3.24 -15.76 0.04
CA THR A 107 4.49 -15.81 0.80
C THR A 107 5.02 -14.41 1.10
N PHE A 108 4.94 -13.49 0.12
CA PHE A 108 5.32 -12.10 0.31
C PHE A 108 4.43 -11.44 1.36
N SER A 109 3.11 -11.52 1.24
CA SER A 109 2.18 -10.96 2.23
C SER A 109 2.40 -11.55 3.61
N PHE A 110 2.52 -12.88 3.73
CA PHE A 110 2.84 -13.52 5.01
C PHE A 110 4.15 -12.97 5.60
N LYS A 111 5.25 -12.97 4.84
CA LYS A 111 6.53 -12.43 5.30
C LYS A 111 6.44 -10.94 5.65
N LEU A 112 5.71 -10.15 4.86
CA LEU A 112 5.53 -8.73 5.08
C LEU A 112 4.80 -8.48 6.40
N HIS A 113 3.63 -9.08 6.61
CA HIS A 113 2.87 -8.94 7.85
C HIS A 113 3.63 -9.49 9.06
N CYS A 114 4.32 -10.61 8.88
CA CYS A 114 5.19 -11.21 9.89
C CYS A 114 6.43 -10.38 10.25
N ASN A 115 6.91 -9.50 9.37
CA ASN A 115 8.12 -8.70 9.59
C ASN A 115 7.80 -7.22 9.87
N ILE A 116 6.57 -6.75 9.61
CA ILE A 116 6.14 -5.37 9.93
C ILE A 116 5.92 -5.20 11.43
N LEU A 117 5.39 -6.22 12.10
CA LEU A 117 5.30 -6.26 13.56
C LEU A 117 6.54 -6.99 14.08
N PRO A 118 7.58 -6.27 14.55
CA PRO A 118 8.75 -6.93 15.11
C PRO A 118 8.33 -7.64 16.39
N PRO A 119 8.36 -8.99 16.45
CA PRO A 119 8.03 -9.70 17.67
C PRO A 119 9.02 -9.31 18.77
N LYS A 120 8.59 -9.32 20.03
CA LYS A 120 9.47 -8.96 21.15
C LYS A 120 10.76 -9.77 21.19
N ALA A 121 10.73 -11.05 20.77
CA ALA A 121 11.93 -11.88 20.67
C ALA A 121 12.94 -11.35 19.65
N TRP A 122 12.47 -10.80 18.53
CA TRP A 122 13.32 -10.21 17.50
C TRP A 122 13.88 -8.85 17.92
N LEU A 123 13.09 -8.01 18.61
CA LEU A 123 13.55 -6.74 19.16
C LEU A 123 14.67 -6.94 20.19
N LYS A 124 14.52 -7.95 21.06
CA LYS A 124 15.56 -8.32 22.03
C LYS A 124 16.84 -8.82 21.35
N GLU A 125 16.73 -9.58 20.27
CA GLU A 125 17.88 -10.03 19.47
C GLU A 125 18.64 -8.86 18.83
N LYS A 126 17.93 -7.77 18.50
CA LYS A 126 18.50 -6.55 17.92
C LYS A 126 19.02 -5.54 18.95
N CYS A 127 19.07 -5.90 20.23
CA CYS A 127 19.45 -5.01 21.33
C CYS A 127 18.57 -3.74 21.42
N GLU A 128 17.30 -3.82 21.03
CA GLU A 128 16.33 -2.77 21.33
C GLU A 128 15.68 -3.04 22.70
N ASP A 129 15.53 -1.98 23.51
CA ASP A 129 14.96 -2.09 24.85
C ASP A 129 13.47 -2.45 24.79
N VAL A 130 13.18 -3.74 25.01
CA VAL A 130 11.81 -4.20 25.20
C VAL A 130 11.41 -3.91 26.64
N LEU A 131 10.56 -2.90 26.85
CA LEU A 131 10.05 -2.47 28.16
C LEU A 131 9.19 -3.53 28.90
N TRP A 132 8.95 -4.70 28.30
CA TRP A 132 8.06 -5.74 28.80
C TRP A 132 8.67 -7.14 28.60
N ALA A 133 8.11 -8.16 29.25
CA ALA A 133 8.50 -9.55 29.03
C ALA A 133 8.41 -9.94 27.54
N VAL A 134 9.39 -10.71 27.08
CA VAL A 134 9.52 -11.24 25.70
C VAL A 134 8.43 -12.26 25.37
N GLU A 135 7.66 -12.66 26.38
CA GLU A 135 6.59 -13.61 26.27
C GLU A 135 5.30 -12.95 25.80
N CYS A 136 4.56 -13.70 24.98
CA CYS A 136 3.19 -13.43 24.58
C CYS A 136 2.30 -13.30 25.83
N ARG A 137 1.53 -12.22 25.94
CA ARG A 137 0.67 -11.96 27.12
C ARG A 137 -0.42 -13.00 27.33
N LEU A 138 -0.87 -13.64 26.25
CA LEU A 138 -1.98 -14.60 26.27
C LEU A 138 -1.51 -16.03 26.47
N CYS A 139 -0.43 -16.39 25.77
CA CYS A 139 0.07 -17.75 25.67
C CYS A 139 1.28 -18.02 26.58
N LYS A 140 1.91 -16.96 27.13
CA LYS A 140 3.12 -17.02 27.97
C LYS A 140 4.30 -17.77 27.33
N GLN A 141 4.26 -17.91 26.00
CA GLN A 141 5.35 -18.47 25.20
C GLN A 141 6.19 -17.35 24.62
N LEU A 142 7.41 -17.68 24.20
CA LEU A 142 8.29 -16.72 23.54
C LEU A 142 7.59 -16.16 22.30
N GLU A 143 7.41 -14.83 22.26
CA GLU A 143 6.70 -14.15 21.19
C GLU A 143 7.58 -14.12 19.93
N THR A 144 7.47 -15.18 19.14
CA THR A 144 8.11 -15.31 17.82
C THR A 144 7.12 -14.95 16.72
N ILE A 145 7.62 -14.65 15.52
CA ILE A 145 6.79 -14.40 14.33
C ILE A 145 5.73 -15.51 14.14
N LYS A 146 6.13 -16.77 14.30
CA LYS A 146 5.23 -17.92 14.12
C LYS A 146 4.21 -17.97 15.25
N ASP A 147 4.61 -17.63 16.46
CA ASP A 147 3.70 -17.60 17.61
C ASP A 147 2.58 -16.57 17.39
N VAL A 148 2.91 -15.31 17.10
CA VAL A 148 1.94 -14.23 16.91
C VAL A 148 0.88 -14.56 15.85
N PHE A 149 1.26 -15.18 14.73
CA PHE A 149 0.36 -15.38 13.58
C PHE A 149 -0.27 -16.77 13.48
N ILE A 150 0.25 -17.78 14.18
CA ILE A 150 -0.18 -19.18 14.01
C ILE A 150 -0.54 -19.82 15.34
N PHE A 151 0.29 -19.65 16.38
CA PHE A 151 0.17 -20.43 17.61
C PHE A 151 -0.40 -19.66 18.80
N CYS A 152 -0.45 -18.33 18.73
CA CYS A 152 -1.06 -17.49 19.75
C CYS A 152 -2.57 -17.75 19.81
N TRP A 153 -3.14 -17.68 21.01
CA TRP A 153 -4.58 -17.85 21.24
C TRP A 153 -5.45 -16.93 20.37
N ASP A 154 -5.03 -15.67 20.17
CA ASP A 154 -5.73 -14.72 19.30
C ASP A 154 -5.69 -15.13 17.82
N ALA A 155 -4.53 -15.62 17.35
CA ALA A 155 -4.40 -16.14 15.99
C ALA A 155 -5.27 -17.38 15.80
N ILE A 156 -5.20 -18.34 16.72
CA ILE A 156 -6.02 -19.56 16.68
C ILE A 156 -7.51 -19.20 16.61
N ARG A 157 -7.97 -18.28 17.47
CA ARG A 157 -9.37 -17.83 17.48
C ARG A 157 -9.77 -17.14 16.18
N SER A 158 -8.88 -16.31 15.63
CA SER A 158 -9.13 -15.60 14.37
C SER A 158 -9.24 -16.57 13.19
N TRP A 159 -8.36 -17.55 13.11
CA TRP A 159 -8.40 -18.57 12.07
C TRP A 159 -9.59 -19.52 12.21
N ASP A 160 -9.93 -19.93 13.43
CA ASP A 160 -11.09 -20.77 13.74
C ASP A 160 -12.41 -20.06 13.38
N PHE A 161 -12.52 -18.77 13.71
CA PHE A 161 -13.65 -17.93 13.28
C PHE A 161 -13.75 -17.86 11.75
N LEU A 162 -12.63 -17.67 11.06
CA LEU A 162 -12.58 -17.59 9.60
C LEU A 162 -12.98 -18.93 8.94
N GLN A 163 -12.47 -20.06 9.45
CA GLN A 163 -12.80 -21.40 8.96
C GLN A 163 -14.29 -21.71 9.10
N ARG A 164 -14.88 -21.42 10.27
CA ARG A 164 -16.32 -21.60 10.50
C ARG A 164 -17.17 -20.71 9.58
N THR A 165 -16.75 -19.47 9.39
CA THR A 165 -17.47 -18.51 8.53
C THR A 165 -17.44 -18.95 7.06
N LEU A 166 -16.30 -19.47 6.60
CA LEU A 166 -16.12 -19.90 5.22
C LEU A 166 -16.54 -21.35 4.97
N LYS A 167 -16.89 -22.10 6.01
CA LYS A 167 -17.20 -23.55 5.97
C LYS A 167 -16.11 -24.35 5.23
N ASN A 168 -14.85 -23.95 5.40
CA ASN A 168 -13.71 -24.57 4.74
C ASN A 168 -12.59 -24.81 5.76
N GLU A 169 -12.00 -26.00 5.70
CA GLU A 169 -10.89 -26.39 6.58
C GLU A 169 -9.56 -26.01 5.91
N PHE A 170 -8.85 -25.07 6.53
CA PHE A 170 -7.50 -24.68 6.08
C PHE A 170 -6.44 -25.41 6.89
N SER A 171 -5.34 -25.80 6.25
CA SER A 171 -4.17 -26.30 6.98
C SER A 171 -3.40 -25.11 7.57
N ILE A 172 -3.73 -24.73 8.81
CA ILE A 172 -3.05 -23.67 9.57
C ILE A 172 -1.69 -24.18 10.04
N THR A 173 -0.76 -24.32 9.10
CA THR A 173 0.66 -24.62 9.37
C THR A 173 1.52 -23.62 8.62
N PRO A 174 2.75 -23.32 9.09
CA PRO A 174 3.63 -22.36 8.41
C PRO A 174 3.87 -22.63 6.92
N SER A 175 3.76 -23.91 6.53
CA SER A 175 3.87 -24.39 5.15
C SER A 175 2.49 -24.53 4.46
N GLY A 176 1.47 -25.00 5.18
CA GLY A 176 0.12 -25.22 4.66
C GLY A 176 -0.63 -23.93 4.32
N ILE A 177 -0.37 -22.86 5.07
CA ILE A 177 -0.83 -21.49 4.82
C ILE A 177 -0.44 -21.01 3.40
N ARG A 178 0.70 -21.48 2.88
CA ARG A 178 1.19 -21.10 1.53
C ARG A 178 0.46 -21.86 0.41
N CYS A 179 -0.13 -23.00 0.75
CA CYS A 179 -0.74 -23.95 -0.16
C CYS A 179 -2.21 -24.13 0.19
N LEU A 180 -2.99 -23.05 0.08
CA LEU A 180 -4.45 -23.16 0.04
C LEU A 180 -4.85 -23.97 -1.19
N LYS A 181 -5.43 -25.16 -0.96
CA LYS A 181 -6.02 -25.99 -2.02
C LYS A 181 -7.28 -25.28 -2.52
N VAL A 182 -7.11 -24.38 -3.48
CA VAL A 182 -8.25 -23.78 -4.19
C VAL A 182 -8.58 -24.72 -5.34
N THR A 183 -9.64 -25.50 -5.18
CA THR A 183 -10.23 -26.27 -6.27
C THR A 183 -10.84 -25.31 -7.30
N LYS A 184 -10.61 -25.55 -8.59
CA LYS A 184 -11.02 -24.62 -9.68
C LYS A 184 -12.54 -24.37 -9.75
N ASP A 185 -13.33 -25.25 -9.14
CA ASP A 185 -14.80 -25.15 -9.08
C ASP A 185 -15.31 -24.26 -7.93
N ASP A 186 -14.45 -23.86 -7.00
CA ASP A 186 -14.86 -23.04 -5.87
C ASP A 186 -15.08 -21.58 -6.29
N CYS A 187 -16.34 -21.14 -6.21
CA CYS A 187 -16.74 -19.76 -6.45
C CYS A 187 -16.42 -18.81 -5.28
N VAL A 188 -15.53 -19.20 -4.36
CA VAL A 188 -15.19 -18.46 -3.14
C VAL A 188 -13.71 -18.07 -3.18
N PRO A 189 -13.36 -16.78 -3.04
CA PRO A 189 -11.97 -16.31 -3.13
C PRO A 189 -11.22 -16.55 -1.81
N TYR A 190 -10.93 -17.81 -1.50
CA TYR A 190 -10.27 -18.19 -0.24
C TYR A 190 -8.92 -17.50 -0.04
N ASP A 191 -8.16 -17.29 -1.12
CA ASP A 191 -6.87 -16.58 -1.08
C ASP A 191 -7.01 -15.12 -0.60
N MET A 192 -8.10 -14.45 -0.99
CA MET A 192 -8.35 -13.07 -0.58
C MET A 192 -8.78 -13.00 0.89
N PHE A 193 -9.66 -13.90 1.32
CA PHE A 193 -10.06 -14.00 2.72
C PHE A 193 -8.87 -14.35 3.62
N PHE A 194 -7.95 -15.17 3.12
CA PHE A 194 -6.72 -15.50 3.82
C PHE A 194 -5.83 -14.28 4.04
N ILE A 195 -5.59 -13.47 2.99
CA ILE A 195 -4.81 -12.23 3.11
C ILE A 195 -5.51 -11.23 4.04
N LEU A 196 -6.83 -11.08 3.93
CA LEU A 196 -7.60 -10.23 4.83
C LEU A 196 -7.52 -10.73 6.28
N GLY A 197 -7.50 -12.05 6.49
CA GLY A 197 -7.26 -12.67 7.79
C GLY A 197 -5.90 -12.27 8.37
N LEU A 198 -4.83 -12.33 7.56
CA LEU A 198 -3.50 -11.88 7.97
C LEU A 198 -3.43 -10.38 8.29
N CYS A 199 -4.25 -9.54 7.64
CA CYS A 199 -4.31 -8.11 7.95
C CYS A 199 -5.07 -7.79 9.25
N ASN A 200 -5.91 -8.72 9.72
CA ASN A 200 -6.78 -8.53 10.89
C ASN A 200 -6.23 -9.18 12.17
N ILE A 201 -5.11 -9.90 12.08
CA ILE A 201 -4.31 -10.41 13.21
C ILE A 201 -3.23 -9.37 13.51
#